data_AF-A0A9W8TCK0-F1
#
_entry.id   AF-A0A9W8TCK0-F1
#
_cell.length_a   1.000
_cell.length_b   1.000
_cell.length_c   1.000
_cell.angle_alpha   90.00
_cell.angle_beta   90.00
_cell.angle_gamma   90.00
#
_symmetry.space_group_name_H-M   'P 1'
#
loop_
_entity.id
_entity.type
_entity.pdbx_description
1 polymer ?
#
loop_
_entity_poly.entity_id
_entity_poly.type
_entity_poly.pdbx_seq_one_letter_code
_entity_poly.pdbx_strand_id
1 'polypeptide(L)'
;MDRYDVAVVGLGALGSATAYHAALKGAKVIGFEQFELGNISLQGLAAHGFKFAPAIGRVAAELAIDGKSSDDVSKFGIPRQAGASKL
;
A
#
# COMPACT_ATOMS: atom_id res chain seq x y z
N MET A 1 12.45 15.80 -15.61
CA MET A 1 11.23 15.23 -15.00
C MET A 1 11.63 14.43 -13.79
N ASP A 2 11.09 14.76 -12.63
CA ASP A 2 11.32 13.96 -11.42
C ASP A 2 10.62 12.60 -11.55
N ARG A 3 11.35 11.54 -11.18
CA ARG A 3 10.86 10.16 -11.20
C ARG A 3 10.31 9.80 -9.82
N TYR A 4 9.12 9.21 -9.80
CA TYR A 4 8.53 8.59 -8.62
C TYR A 4 8.80 7.09 -8.61
N ASP A 5 8.95 6.50 -7.42
CA ASP A 5 9.20 5.07 -7.24
C ASP A 5 7.88 4.30 -7.08
N VAL A 6 6.88 4.91 -6.42
CA VAL A 6 5.57 4.29 -6.14
C VAL A 6 4.45 5.28 -6.43
N ALA A 7 3.43 4.84 -7.17
CA ALA A 7 2.16 5.53 -7.29
C ALA A 7 1.08 4.79 -6.50
N VAL A 8 0.37 5.50 -5.62
CA VAL A 8 -0.77 4.98 -4.85
C VAL A 8 -2.05 5.57 -5.41
N VAL A 9 -2.97 4.71 -5.87
CA VAL A 9 -4.28 5.12 -6.38
C VAL A 9 -5.34 4.78 -5.34
N GLY A 10 -6.02 5.80 -4.82
CA GLY A 10 -6.91 5.75 -3.66
C GLY A 10 -6.12 5.97 -2.35
N LEU A 11 -6.43 7.02 -1.60
CA LEU A 11 -5.80 7.42 -0.34
C LEU A 11 -6.73 7.25 0.88
N GLY A 12 -7.65 6.29 0.83
CA GLY A 12 -8.33 5.79 2.02
C GLY A 12 -7.37 5.14 3.03
N ALA A 13 -7.90 4.52 4.09
CA ALA A 13 -7.08 3.98 5.19
C ALA A 13 -5.92 3.07 4.73
N LEU A 14 -6.19 2.13 3.81
CA LEU A 14 -5.17 1.22 3.29
C LEU A 14 -4.16 1.95 2.41
N GLY A 15 -4.63 2.78 1.47
CA GLY A 15 -3.77 3.49 0.52
C GLY A 15 -2.86 4.51 1.19
N SER A 16 -3.40 5.29 2.13
CA SER A 16 -2.61 6.21 2.96
C SER A 16 -1.59 5.49 3.82
N ALA A 17 -1.93 4.33 4.40
CA ALA A 17 -0.96 3.50 5.12
C ALA A 17 0.15 2.98 4.19
N THR A 18 -0.18 2.53 2.97
CA THR A 18 0.81 2.13 1.96
C THR A 18 1.73 3.29 1.59
N ALA A 19 1.17 4.47 1.31
CA ALA A 19 1.94 5.67 0.98
C ALA A 19 2.88 6.07 2.12
N TYR A 20 2.38 6.07 3.36
CA TYR A 20 3.17 6.33 4.55
C TYR A 20 4.34 5.35 4.71
N HIS A 21 4.07 4.04 4.64
CA HIS A 21 5.12 3.04 4.79
C HIS A 21 6.11 3.03 3.63
N ALA A 22 5.66 3.31 2.40
CA ALA A 22 6.56 3.46 1.25
C ALA A 22 7.49 4.69 1.43
N ALA A 23 6.96 5.81 1.91
CA ALA A 23 7.74 7.00 2.22
C ALA A 23 8.75 6.75 3.36
N LEU A 24 8.36 6.02 4.41
CA LEU A 24 9.29 5.62 5.49
C LEU A 24 10.46 4.76 4.98
N LYS A 25 10.27 4.02 3.89
CA LYS A 25 11.34 3.28 3.21
C LYS A 25 12.18 4.14 2.27
N GLY A 26 11.94 5.45 2.22
CA GLY A 26 12.67 6.41 1.39
C GLY A 26 12.20 6.50 -0.07
N ALA A 27 11.09 5.84 -0.43
CA ALA A 27 10.55 5.92 -1.78
C ALA A 27 9.93 7.30 -2.05
N LYS A 28 10.11 7.82 -3.27
CA LYS A 28 9.35 8.97 -3.76
C LYS A 28 7.95 8.50 -4.15
N VAL A 29 6.98 8.80 -3.29
CA VAL A 29 5.59 8.36 -3.46
C VAL A 29 4.73 9.48 -4.02
N ILE A 30 3.89 9.17 -5.00
CA ILE A 30 2.79 10.02 -5.45
C ILE A 30 1.45 9.35 -5.16
N GLY A 31 0.50 10.11 -4.60
CA GLY A 31 -0.83 9.62 -4.27
C GLY A 31 -1.90 10.30 -5.12
N PHE A 32 -2.88 9.54 -5.60
CA PHE A 32 -4.06 10.05 -6.30
C PHE A 32 -5.32 9.67 -5.52
N GLU A 33 -6.14 10.66 -5.20
CA GLU A 33 -7.43 10.47 -4.56
C GLU A 33 -8.48 11.28 -5.33
N GLN A 34 -9.63 10.66 -5.57
CA GLN A 34 -10.74 11.26 -6.31
C GLN A 34 -11.71 12.01 -5.39
N PHE A 35 -11.69 11.69 -4.09
CA PHE A 35 -12.56 12.28 -3.09
C PHE A 35 -11.88 13.41 -2.31
N GLU A 36 -12.67 14.36 -1.80
CA GLU A 36 -12.15 15.44 -0.97
C GLU A 36 -11.77 14.97 0.45
N LEU A 37 -10.89 15.74 1.09
CA LEU A 37 -10.56 15.58 2.52
C LEU A 37 -11.83 15.64 3.36
N GLY A 38 -12.05 14.61 4.18
CA GLY A 38 -13.27 14.47 5.00
C GLY A 38 -14.34 13.56 4.40
N ASN A 39 -14.17 13.06 3.17
CA ASN A 39 -15.03 12.00 2.65
C ASN A 39 -14.67 10.64 3.25
N ILE A 40 -15.35 10.25 4.33
CA ILE A 40 -15.12 8.97 5.02
C ILE A 40 -16.10 7.93 4.48
N SER A 41 -15.60 7.03 3.63
CA SER A 41 -16.35 5.88 3.13
C SER A 41 -15.64 4.59 3.53
N LEU A 42 -16.23 3.84 4.47
CA LEU A 42 -15.70 2.56 4.97
C LEU A 42 -16.32 1.36 4.22
N GLN A 43 -16.47 1.47 2.90
CA GLN A 43 -17.05 0.39 2.09
C GLN A 43 -16.08 -0.81 2.06
N GLY A 44 -16.59 -2.02 2.32
CA GLY A 44 -15.85 -3.26 2.14
C GLY A 44 -14.91 -3.70 3.28
N LEU A 45 -14.81 -2.94 4.39
CA LEU A 45 -13.93 -3.28 5.52
C LEU A 45 -14.67 -3.78 6.77
N ALA A 46 -15.99 -3.99 6.70
CA ALA A 46 -16.84 -4.46 7.82
C ALA A 46 -16.57 -3.78 9.18
N ALA A 47 -16.05 -2.54 9.18
CA ALA A 47 -15.45 -1.84 10.32
C ALA A 47 -14.28 -2.55 11.05
N HIS A 48 -13.99 -3.81 10.75
CA HIS A 48 -12.92 -4.59 11.36
C HIS A 48 -11.60 -4.50 10.60
N GLY A 49 -11.65 -4.17 9.31
CA GLY A 49 -10.48 -4.06 8.45
C GLY A 49 -9.55 -2.88 8.77
N PHE A 50 -10.09 -1.81 9.36
CA PHE A 50 -9.32 -0.59 9.64
C PHE A 50 -8.14 -0.83 10.60
N LYS A 51 -8.30 -1.67 11.62
CA LYS A 51 -7.22 -2.00 12.57
C LYS A 51 -6.01 -2.68 11.91
N PHE A 52 -6.24 -3.28 10.73
CA PHE A 52 -5.20 -3.92 9.94
C PHE A 52 -4.58 -2.98 8.91
N ALA A 53 -5.07 -1.76 8.76
CA ALA A 53 -4.58 -0.83 7.74
C ALA A 53 -3.07 -0.56 7.83
N PRO A 54 -2.46 -0.36 9.01
CA PRO A 54 -1.00 -0.22 9.10
C PRO A 54 -0.25 -1.46 8.62
N ALA A 55 -0.70 -2.65 9.02
CA ALA A 55 -0.06 -3.91 8.62
C ALA A 55 -0.20 -4.17 7.11
N ILE A 56 -1.41 -4.00 6.56
CA ILE A 56 -1.66 -4.17 5.12
C ILE A 56 -0.87 -3.14 4.32
N GLY A 57 -0.87 -1.88 4.73
CA GLY A 57 -0.13 -0.82 4.06
C GLY A 57 1.38 -1.08 4.05
N ARG A 58 1.94 -1.54 5.17
CA ARG A 58 3.34 -1.95 5.25
C ARG A 58 3.66 -3.09 4.29
N VAL A 59 2.87 -4.17 4.32
CA VAL A 59 3.05 -5.31 3.41
C VAL A 59 2.98 -4.88 1.94
N ALA A 60 2.01 -4.04 1.58
CA ALA A 60 1.87 -3.53 0.22
C ALA A 60 3.09 -2.69 -0.19
N ALA A 61 3.60 -1.84 0.69
CA ALA A 61 4.80 -1.05 0.43
C ALA A 61 6.06 -1.93 0.28
N GLU A 62 6.23 -2.94 1.14
CA GLU A 62 7.34 -3.90 1.05
C GLU A 62 7.30 -4.68 -0.27
N LEU A 63 6.13 -5.17 -0.67
CA LEU A 63 5.97 -5.87 -1.95
C LEU A 63 6.21 -4.94 -3.15
N ALA A 64 5.75 -3.70 -3.09
CA ALA A 64 5.92 -2.73 -4.18
C ALA A 64 7.38 -2.29 -4.37
N ILE A 65 8.14 -2.15 -3.27
CA ILE A 65 9.50 -1.59 -3.30
C ILE A 65 10.55 -2.71 -3.35
N ASP A 66 10.42 -3.74 -2.51
CA ASP A 66 11.45 -4.77 -2.34
C ASP A 66 11.12 -6.07 -3.08
N GLY A 67 9.89 -6.21 -3.59
CA GLY A 67 9.41 -7.46 -4.17
C GLY A 67 9.27 -8.59 -3.14
N LYS A 68 9.29 -8.29 -1.84
CA LYS A 68 9.14 -9.28 -0.76
C LYS A 68 8.48 -8.65 0.45
N SER A 69 7.85 -9.46 1.29
CA SER A 69 7.29 -9.03 2.57
C SER A 69 7.99 -9.72 3.75
N SER A 70 8.09 -9.01 4.87
CA SER A 70 8.54 -9.54 6.15
C SER A 70 7.50 -10.43 6.83
N ASP A 71 6.21 -10.29 6.46
CA ASP A 71 5.12 -11.15 6.93
C ASP A 71 4.90 -12.38 6.03
N ASP A 72 4.36 -13.45 6.62
CA ASP A 72 3.88 -14.59 5.83
C ASP A 72 2.51 -14.30 5.20
N VAL A 73 2.54 -13.89 3.94
CA VAL A 73 1.35 -13.58 3.13
C VAL A 73 0.92 -14.72 2.21
N SER A 74 1.53 -15.90 2.33
CA SER A 74 1.25 -17.06 1.47
C SER A 74 -0.23 -17.50 1.49
N LYS A 75 -0.91 -17.29 2.63
CA LYS A 75 -2.35 -17.57 2.80
C LYS A 75 -3.25 -16.72 1.91
N PHE A 76 -2.74 -15.61 1.38
CA PHE A 76 -3.46 -14.72 0.45
C PHE A 76 -3.13 -15.03 -1.02
N GLY A 77 -2.43 -16.13 -1.31
CA GLY A 77 -1.99 -16.48 -2.66
C GLY A 77 -0.84 -15.63 -3.18
N ILE A 78 -0.24 -14.78 -2.34
CA ILE A 78 0.92 -13.95 -2.68
C ILE A 78 2.18 -14.73 -2.31
N PRO A 79 3.07 -15.04 -3.27
CA PRO A 79 4.34 -15.66 -2.94
C PRO A 79 5.18 -14.71 -2.09
N ARG A 80 5.96 -15.25 -1.14
CA ARG A 80 6.82 -14.46 -0.23
C ARG A 80 7.77 -13.51 -0.97
N GLN A 81 8.10 -13.83 -2.22
CA GLN A 81 8.76 -12.96 -3.17
C GLN A 81 7.85 -12.75 -4.38
N ALA A 82 7.39 -11.52 -4.60
CA ALA A 82 6.82 -11.09 -5.86
C ALA A 82 8.00 -10.92 -6.84
N GLY A 83 8.12 -11.81 -7.83
CA GLY A 83 9.15 -11.70 -8.86
C GLY A 83 9.08 -10.32 -9.51
N ALA A 84 10.24 -9.68 -9.67
CA ALA A 84 10.33 -8.39 -10.34
C ALA A 84 9.67 -8.50 -11.72
N SER A 85 8.53 -7.84 -11.90
CA SER A 85 7.93 -7.70 -13.22
C SER A 85 8.90 -6.87 -14.05
N LYS A 86 9.52 -7.50 -15.04
CA LYS A 86 10.24 -6.79 -16.10
C LYS A 86 9.20 -5.96 -16.85
N LEU A 87 9.18 -4.66 -16.58
CA LEU A 87 8.67 -3.68 -17.53
C LEU A 87 9.62 -3.61 -18.72
#